data_AF-A0A966NNH3-F1
#
_entry.id   AF-A0A966NNH3-F1
#
_cell.length_a   1.000
_cell.length_b   1.000
_cell.length_c   1.000
_cell.angle_alpha   90.00
_cell.angle_beta   90.00
_cell.angle_gamma   90.00
#
_symmetry.space_group_name_H-M   'P 1'
#
loop_
_entity.id
_entity.type
_entity.pdbx_description
1 polymer ?
#
loop_
_entity_poly.entity_id
_entity_poly.type
_entity_poly.pdbx_seq_one_letter_code
_entity_poly.pdbx_strand_id
1 'polypeptide(L)' 'MDRTVLTLPTDLPSVALTGPQDSYIRAVESAFPEVAITVRGNEVILRGPID' A
#
# COMPACT_ATOMS: atom_id res chain seq x y z
N MET A 1 16.53 -1.51 3.51
CA MET A 1 15.09 -1.54 3.22
C MET A 1 14.90 -0.88 1.88
N ASP A 2 14.59 -1.70 0.88
CA ASP A 2 14.33 -1.20 -0.46
C ASP A 2 12.96 -0.54 -0.52
N ARG A 3 12.81 0.36 -1.48
CA ARG A 3 11.59 1.14 -1.69
C ARG A 3 11.02 0.78 -3.05
N THR A 4 9.81 0.23 -3.04
CA THR A 4 9.01 0.01 -4.24
C THR A 4 7.90 1.05 -4.29
N VAL A 5 7.66 1.64 -5.47
CA VAL A 5 6.58 2.59 -5.70
C VAL A 5 5.66 2.02 -6.75
N LEU A 6 4.37 1.94 -6.42
CA LEU A 6 3.31 1.57 -7.33
C LEU A 6 2.53 2.83 -7.67
N THR A 7 2.45 3.16 -8.96
CA THR A 7 1.58 4.24 -9.45
C THR A 7 0.24 3.65 -9.84
N LEU A 8 -0.82 4.18 -9.24
CA LEU A 8 -2.20 3.77 -9.45
C LEU A 8 -2.81 4.55 -10.61
N PRO A 9 -3.75 3.93 -11.35
CA PRO A 9 -4.59 4.62 -12.32
C PRO A 9 -5.34 5.79 -11.65
N THR A 10 -5.34 6.95 -12.30
CA THR A 10 -5.93 8.19 -11.74
C THR A 10 -7.46 8.16 -11.68
N ASP A 11 -8.07 7.27 -12.43
CA ASP A 11 -9.51 6.99 -12.51
C ASP A 11 -9.98 6.00 -11.44
N LEU A 12 -9.07 5.39 -10.67
CA LEU A 12 -9.42 4.50 -9.57
C LEU A 12 -9.68 5.31 -8.28
N PRO A 13 -10.84 5.17 -7.63
CA PRO A 13 -11.08 5.78 -6.32
C PRO A 13 -10.12 5.22 -5.27
N SER A 14 -9.51 6.08 -4.44
CA SER A 14 -8.56 5.67 -3.40
C SER A 14 -9.16 4.62 -2.44
N VAL A 15 -10.42 4.78 -2.06
CA VAL A 15 -11.14 3.85 -1.17
C VAL A 15 -11.37 2.48 -1.80
N ALA A 16 -11.44 2.38 -3.13
CA ALA A 16 -11.56 1.09 -3.81
C ALA A 16 -10.27 0.26 -3.66
N LEU A 17 -9.14 0.93 -3.46
CA LEU A 17 -7.85 0.30 -3.25
C LEU A 17 -7.53 0.06 -1.77
N THR A 18 -7.79 1.04 -0.88
CA THR A 18 -7.47 0.88 0.54
C THR A 18 -8.53 0.12 1.32
N GLY A 19 -9.76 0.06 0.80
CA GLY A 19 -10.92 -0.52 1.47
C GLY A 19 -11.55 0.43 2.49
N PRO A 20 -12.76 0.11 3.00
CA PRO A 20 -13.38 0.88 4.07
C PRO A 20 -12.46 0.96 5.28
N GLN A 21 -12.20 2.18 5.77
CA GLN A 21 -11.28 2.43 6.88
C GLN A 21 -9.92 1.74 6.70
N ASP A 22 -9.40 1.70 5.47
CA ASP A 22 -8.10 1.09 5.13
C ASP A 22 -8.00 -0.41 5.47
N SER A 23 -9.13 -1.11 5.52
CA SER A 23 -9.18 -2.53 5.91
C SER A 23 -8.30 -3.44 5.05
N TYR A 24 -8.12 -3.13 3.77
CA TYR A 24 -7.24 -3.91 2.89
C TYR A 24 -5.77 -3.63 3.18
N ILE A 25 -5.40 -2.38 3.46
CA ILE A 25 -4.03 -2.02 3.86
C ILE A 25 -3.66 -2.73 5.17
N ARG A 26 -4.54 -2.67 6.18
CA ARG A 26 -4.32 -3.37 7.46
C ARG A 26 -4.17 -4.88 7.29
N ALA A 27 -4.94 -5.48 6.39
CA ALA A 27 -4.83 -6.92 6.11
C ALA A 27 -3.45 -7.27 5.55
N VAL A 28 -2.90 -6.45 4.64
CA VAL A 28 -1.56 -6.64 4.10
C VAL A 28 -0.50 -6.39 5.17
N GLU A 29 -0.59 -5.31 5.93
CA GLU A 29 0.35 -5.01 7.03
C GLU A 29 0.37 -6.12 8.09
N SER A 30 -0.78 -6.71 8.39
CA SER A 30 -0.88 -7.85 9.31
C SER A 30 -0.25 -9.12 8.75
N ALA A 31 -0.30 -9.33 7.43
CA ALA A 31 0.29 -10.49 6.78
C ALA A 31 1.80 -10.33 6.57
N PHE A 32 2.28 -9.10 6.44
CA PHE A 32 3.69 -8.76 6.20
C PHE A 32 4.18 -7.70 7.20
N PRO A 33 4.45 -8.07 8.47
CA PRO A 33 4.77 -7.10 9.53
C PRO A 33 6.06 -6.30 9.29
N GLU A 34 6.96 -6.80 8.44
CA GLU A 34 8.23 -6.14 8.09
C GLU A 34 8.08 -5.15 6.92
N VAL A 35 6.90 -5.09 6.30
CA VAL A 35 6.61 -4.20 5.16
C VAL A 35 5.81 -3.01 5.66
N ALA A 36 6.44 -1.83 5.61
CA ALA A 36 5.74 -0.57 5.84
C ALA A 36 5.06 -0.10 4.54
N ILE A 37 3.77 0.23 4.62
CA ILE A 37 2.96 0.69 3.50
C ILE A 37 2.59 2.16 3.70
N THR A 38 2.69 2.98 2.66
CA THR A 38 2.24 4.37 2.67
C THR A 38 1.47 4.66 1.41
N VAL A 39 0.24 5.14 1.55
CA VAL A 39 -0.62 5.57 0.44
C VAL A 39 -0.63 7.10 0.38
N ARG A 40 -0.26 7.67 -0.78
CA ARG A 40 -0.24 9.12 -1.01
C ARG A 40 -0.81 9.44 -2.39
N GLY A 41 -2.02 9.98 -2.44
CA GLY A 41 -2.68 10.27 -3.71
C GLY A 41 -2.87 9.00 -4.53
N ASN A 42 -2.23 8.93 -5.70
CA ASN A 42 -2.22 7.76 -6.57
C ASN A 42 -0.91 6.95 -6.47
N GLU A 43 -0.11 7.14 -5.42
CA GLU A 43 1.09 6.33 -5.18
C GLU A 43 0.92 5.44 -3.95
N VAL A 44 1.35 4.19 -4.07
CA VAL A 44 1.56 3.27 -2.93
C VAL A 44 3.05 3.00 -2.82
N ILE A 45 3.61 3.33 -1.66
CA ILE A 45 5.02 3.14 -1.35
C ILE A 45 5.13 1.96 -0.39
N LEU A 46 5.93 0.97 -0.77
CA LEU A 46 6.25 -0.20 0.03
C LEU A 46 7.71 -0.11 0.46
N ARG A 47 7.99 -0.44 1.72
CA ARG A 47 9.35 -0.50 2.27
C ARG A 47 9.52 -1.77 3.09
N GLY A 48 10.48 -2.61 2.74
CA GLY A 48 10.71 -3.88 3.42
C GLY A 48 11.89 -4.66 2.85
N PRO A 49 12.06 -5.92 3.25
CA PRO A 49 13.00 -6.87 2.66
C PRO A 49 12.61 -7.26 1.21
N ILE A 50 13.58 -7.71 0.41
CA ILE A 50 13.42 -8.08 -1.02
C ILE A 50 13.68 -9.57 -1.30
N ASP A 51 13.71 -10.39 -0.25
CA ASP A 51 14.03 -11.82 -0.33
C ASP A 51 12.96 -12.62 -1.11
#